data_AF-A0A381VV67-F1
#
_entry.id   AF-A0A381VV67-F1
#
_cell.length_a   1.000
_cell.length_b   1.000
_cell.length_c   1.000
_cell.angle_alpha   90.00
_cell.angle_beta   90.00
_cell.angle_gamma   90.00
#
_symmetry.space_group_name_H-M   'P 1'
#
loop_
_entity.id
_entity.type
_entity.pdbx_description
1 polymer ?
#
loop_
_entity_poly.entity_id
_entity_poly.type
_entity_poly.pdbx_seq_one_letter_code
_entity_poly.pdbx_strand_id
1 'polypeptide(L)'
;FFDEEVHNGSKKYMLELTKAIRQNGLDDLKYDVMCGQWPMDEEVLDAMKSAGYYMIRLGIETAGEKAAQGMDLMKKFNVPRLKQLMEHGTNIGLKFYGTFTFGGEGSTDDCDKKTLALMNDLLDRQLLWRFQLSISTPQPGTPFYNRMKQKGYLRNVDWKHFDGGNHCVVDNPQYPAEMVMKNFREAEKLYEKGFNNRYTSTAKDNFNSIEINSTREILLFRTARMKQVNDILGSLHEQYQDSRISVLGQNAVTNELKLNNYVDDVFLYGDGHFNNDLFPRPLLQDLSKRKYSLGVIPYHNMSGNGYADVKAIARRIGIEKMVAVNIEGKVFDLENPGDQGRSHLR
;
A
#
# COMPACT_ATOMS: atom_id res chain seq x y z
N PHE A 1 -13.64 5.85 -9.90
CA PHE A 1 -12.65 4.95 -10.53
C PHE A 1 -13.22 4.51 -11.86
N PHE A 2 -12.51 4.73 -12.95
CA PHE A 2 -12.89 4.15 -14.25
C PHE A 2 -12.17 2.81 -14.40
N ASP A 3 -12.95 1.75 -14.52
CA ASP A 3 -12.49 0.34 -14.49
C ASP A 3 -12.33 -0.28 -15.89
N GLU A 4 -12.14 0.58 -16.90
CA GLU A 4 -11.88 0.15 -18.26
C GLU A 4 -10.42 -0.34 -18.39
N GLU A 5 -10.15 -1.34 -19.23
CA GLU A 5 -8.78 -1.87 -19.42
C GLU A 5 -7.80 -0.80 -19.92
N VAL A 6 -8.26 0.08 -20.81
CA VAL A 6 -7.48 1.20 -21.37
C VAL A 6 -8.37 2.43 -21.50
N HIS A 7 -8.44 3.23 -20.45
CA HIS A 7 -9.24 4.46 -20.42
C HIS A 7 -8.79 5.48 -21.48
N ASN A 8 -7.48 5.56 -21.75
CA ASN A 8 -6.90 6.50 -22.70
C ASN A 8 -6.77 5.91 -24.12
N GLY A 9 -7.82 5.25 -24.63
CA GLY A 9 -7.79 4.59 -25.94
C GLY A 9 -7.31 5.48 -27.10
N SER A 10 -7.55 6.80 -27.04
CA SER A 10 -6.90 7.78 -27.92
C SER A 10 -6.74 9.15 -27.27
N LYS A 11 -5.78 9.94 -27.77
CA LYS A 11 -5.58 11.35 -27.37
C LYS A 11 -6.84 12.19 -27.59
N LYS A 12 -7.47 12.08 -28.77
CA LYS A 12 -8.70 12.82 -29.10
C LYS A 12 -9.81 12.55 -28.08
N TYR A 13 -10.06 11.27 -27.77
CA TYR A 13 -11.06 10.87 -26.78
C TYR A 13 -10.78 11.50 -25.41
N MET A 14 -9.53 11.46 -24.95
CA MET A 14 -9.17 12.04 -23.65
C MET A 14 -9.37 13.55 -23.60
N LEU A 15 -9.01 14.28 -24.65
CA LEU A 15 -9.21 15.73 -24.71
C LEU A 15 -10.70 16.10 -24.74
N GLU A 16 -11.53 15.34 -25.45
CA GLU A 16 -12.99 15.54 -25.49
C GLU A 16 -13.65 15.22 -24.14
N LEU A 17 -13.28 14.10 -23.51
CA LEU A 17 -13.82 13.68 -22.22
C LEU A 17 -13.44 14.66 -21.10
N THR A 18 -12.16 15.02 -20.99
CA THR A 18 -11.67 15.95 -19.96
C THR A 18 -12.31 17.34 -20.10
N LYS A 19 -12.49 17.81 -21.35
CA LYS A 19 -13.26 19.03 -21.63
C LYS A 19 -14.71 18.91 -21.17
N ALA A 20 -15.38 17.79 -21.48
CA ALA A 20 -16.77 17.57 -21.07
C ALA A 20 -16.92 17.52 -19.55
N ILE A 21 -16.03 16.83 -18.82
CA ILE A 21 -16.03 16.79 -17.35
C ILE A 21 -15.99 18.21 -16.77
N ARG A 22 -15.06 19.04 -17.25
CA ARG A 22 -14.92 20.43 -16.80
C ARG A 22 -16.11 21.30 -17.16
N GLN A 23 -16.65 21.17 -18.37
CA GLN A 23 -17.83 21.94 -18.80
C GLN A 23 -19.10 21.62 -17.99
N ASN A 24 -19.14 20.43 -17.37
CA ASN A 24 -20.24 20.02 -16.50
C ASN A 24 -19.93 20.26 -15.00
N GLY A 25 -18.81 20.90 -14.66
CA GLY A 25 -18.43 21.21 -13.28
C GLY A 25 -18.15 19.97 -12.43
N LEU A 26 -17.64 18.90 -13.05
CA LEU A 26 -17.31 17.63 -12.39
C LEU A 26 -15.81 17.46 -12.14
N ASP A 27 -15.02 18.51 -12.31
CA ASP A 27 -13.57 18.54 -12.20
C ASP A 27 -13.04 18.69 -10.76
N ASP A 28 -13.94 18.85 -9.79
CA ASP A 28 -13.63 18.82 -8.34
C ASP A 28 -13.60 17.39 -7.76
N LEU A 29 -14.10 16.41 -8.51
CA LEU A 29 -14.06 14.99 -8.16
C LEU A 29 -12.65 14.41 -8.34
N LYS A 30 -12.37 13.30 -7.64
CA LYS A 30 -11.07 12.60 -7.70
C LYS A 30 -11.15 11.36 -8.58
N TYR A 31 -10.68 11.46 -9.82
CA TYR A 31 -10.65 10.34 -10.76
C TYR A 31 -9.35 9.53 -10.68
N ASP A 32 -9.50 8.20 -10.73
CA ASP A 32 -8.46 7.18 -10.75
C ASP A 32 -8.78 6.24 -11.92
N VAL A 33 -7.79 5.94 -12.77
CA VAL A 33 -7.99 5.28 -14.08
C VAL A 33 -6.86 4.35 -14.50
N MET A 34 -7.18 3.26 -15.20
CA MET A 34 -6.22 2.42 -15.90
C MET A 34 -5.90 2.97 -17.29
N CYS A 35 -4.62 3.11 -17.61
CA CYS A 35 -4.14 3.70 -18.86
C CYS A 35 -2.94 2.93 -19.42
N GLY A 36 -2.78 3.07 -20.74
CA GLY A 36 -1.57 2.73 -21.45
C GLY A 36 -0.61 3.91 -21.53
N GLN A 37 0.71 3.67 -21.56
CA GLN A 37 1.67 4.75 -21.78
C GLN A 37 1.75 5.24 -23.24
N TRP A 38 1.33 4.41 -24.20
CA TRP A 38 1.54 4.64 -25.63
C TRP A 38 0.73 5.80 -26.24
N PRO A 39 -0.54 6.08 -25.84
CA PRO A 39 -1.31 7.18 -26.39
C PRO A 39 -1.24 8.42 -25.49
N MET A 40 -0.42 8.38 -24.43
CA MET A 40 -0.28 9.42 -23.44
C MET A 40 0.89 10.35 -23.79
N ASP A 41 0.68 11.65 -23.69
CA ASP A 41 1.70 12.70 -23.74
C ASP A 41 1.38 13.80 -22.71
N GLU A 42 2.23 14.83 -22.65
CA GLU A 42 2.12 15.93 -21.69
C GLU A 42 0.76 16.64 -21.78
N GLU A 43 0.26 16.91 -23.00
CA GLU A 43 -1.03 17.57 -23.21
C GLU A 43 -2.19 16.73 -22.64
N VAL A 44 -2.16 15.41 -22.83
CA VAL A 44 -3.19 14.53 -22.25
C VAL A 44 -3.10 14.54 -20.72
N LEU A 45 -1.89 14.48 -20.14
CA LEU A 45 -1.71 14.53 -18.69
C LEU A 45 -2.21 15.85 -18.09
N ASP A 46 -1.91 16.98 -18.73
CA ASP A 46 -2.37 18.30 -18.30
C ASP A 46 -3.89 18.40 -18.36
N ALA A 47 -4.50 17.91 -19.45
CA ALA A 47 -5.95 17.87 -19.61
C ALA A 47 -6.61 17.00 -18.52
N MET A 48 -6.07 15.81 -18.27
CA MET A 48 -6.53 14.92 -17.18
C MET A 48 -6.42 15.61 -15.82
N LYS A 49 -5.28 16.21 -15.51
CA LYS A 49 -5.09 16.93 -14.24
C LYS A 49 -6.12 18.05 -14.07
N SER A 50 -6.38 18.82 -15.14
CA SER A 50 -7.35 19.92 -15.13
C SER A 50 -8.81 19.46 -14.98
N ALA A 51 -9.09 18.18 -15.21
CA ALA A 51 -10.43 17.59 -15.11
C ALA A 51 -10.63 16.77 -13.83
N GLY A 52 -9.79 16.93 -12.80
CA GLY A 52 -9.94 16.26 -11.50
C GLY A 52 -9.28 14.88 -11.40
N TYR A 53 -8.58 14.43 -12.44
CA TYR A 53 -7.80 13.19 -12.33
C TYR A 53 -6.67 13.41 -11.32
N TYR A 54 -6.53 12.46 -10.39
CA TYR A 54 -5.50 12.53 -9.36
C TYR A 54 -4.54 11.33 -9.42
N MET A 55 -4.98 10.19 -9.95
CA MET A 55 -4.17 8.98 -10.02
C MET A 55 -4.30 8.30 -11.38
N ILE A 56 -3.16 8.03 -12.01
CA ILE A 56 -3.06 7.30 -13.28
C ILE A 56 -2.42 5.96 -13.00
N ARG A 57 -3.08 4.87 -13.39
CA ARG A 57 -2.55 3.52 -13.29
C ARG A 57 -2.00 3.08 -14.63
N LEU A 58 -0.75 2.62 -14.65
CA LEU A 58 -0.04 2.23 -15.86
C LEU A 58 0.28 0.73 -15.84
N GLY A 59 -0.11 0.05 -16.90
CA GLY A 59 0.36 -1.28 -17.26
C GLY A 59 1.83 -1.25 -17.66
N ILE A 60 2.74 -1.34 -16.68
CA ILE A 60 4.19 -1.32 -16.93
C ILE A 60 4.67 -2.73 -17.30
N GLU A 61 4.13 -3.74 -16.61
CA GLU A 61 4.34 -5.18 -16.80
C GLU A 61 5.79 -5.63 -16.55
N THR A 62 6.76 -5.16 -17.32
CA THR A 62 8.16 -5.57 -17.19
C THR A 62 9.11 -4.48 -17.68
N ALA A 63 10.35 -4.51 -17.22
CA ALA A 63 11.48 -3.77 -17.80
C ALA A 63 12.44 -4.66 -18.59
N GLY A 64 12.16 -5.96 -18.72
CA GLY A 64 12.98 -6.91 -19.46
C GLY A 64 12.55 -7.07 -20.91
N GLU A 65 13.47 -6.87 -21.84
CA GLU A 65 13.16 -6.85 -23.28
C GLU A 65 12.64 -8.20 -23.79
N LYS A 66 13.22 -9.32 -23.32
CA LYS A 66 12.78 -10.67 -23.72
C LYS A 66 11.39 -10.99 -23.19
N ALA A 67 11.10 -10.62 -21.96
CA ALA A 67 9.76 -10.75 -21.38
C ALA A 67 8.75 -9.90 -22.16
N ALA A 68 9.11 -8.64 -22.48
CA ALA A 68 8.25 -7.75 -23.26
C ALA A 68 7.96 -8.30 -24.66
N GLN A 69 8.94 -8.91 -25.31
CA GLN A 69 8.77 -9.58 -26.59
C GLN A 69 7.87 -10.82 -26.46
N GLY A 70 8.11 -11.69 -25.48
CA GLY A 70 7.33 -12.92 -25.30
C GLY A 70 5.87 -12.67 -24.87
N MET A 71 5.61 -11.55 -24.21
CA MET A 71 4.27 -11.08 -23.85
C MET A 71 3.61 -10.19 -24.93
N ASP A 72 4.24 -10.03 -26.09
CA ASP A 72 3.72 -9.23 -27.21
C ASP A 72 3.38 -7.77 -26.82
N LEU A 73 4.16 -7.14 -25.93
CA LEU A 73 3.88 -5.78 -25.44
C LEU A 73 4.02 -4.71 -26.53
N MET A 74 4.89 -4.92 -27.54
CA MET A 74 5.09 -4.00 -28.66
C MET A 74 5.30 -2.55 -28.18
N LYS A 75 4.49 -1.59 -28.68
CA LYS A 75 4.54 -0.16 -28.33
C LYS A 75 4.24 0.13 -26.85
N LYS A 76 3.70 -0.85 -26.11
CA LYS A 76 3.44 -0.73 -24.66
C LYS A 76 4.74 -0.79 -23.84
N PHE A 77 5.84 -1.27 -24.41
CA PHE A 77 7.14 -1.35 -23.75
C PHE A 77 8.07 -0.22 -24.20
N ASN A 78 8.24 0.80 -23.34
CA ASN A 78 9.21 1.88 -23.53
C ASN A 78 9.57 2.51 -22.18
N VAL A 79 10.64 2.03 -21.54
CA VAL A 79 11.04 2.49 -20.20
C VAL A 79 11.47 3.97 -20.18
N PRO A 80 12.27 4.49 -21.15
CA PRO A 80 12.61 5.92 -21.18
C PRO A 80 11.38 6.83 -21.28
N ARG A 81 10.43 6.52 -22.19
CA ARG A 81 9.19 7.29 -22.33
C ARG A 81 8.34 7.23 -21.07
N LEU A 82 8.23 6.05 -20.45
CA LEU A 82 7.51 5.87 -19.19
C LEU A 82 8.04 6.83 -18.12
N LYS A 83 9.36 6.91 -17.95
CA LYS A 83 9.98 7.80 -16.95
C LYS A 83 9.68 9.27 -17.25
N GLN A 84 9.84 9.71 -18.50
CA GLN A 84 9.52 11.09 -18.91
C GLN A 84 8.05 11.44 -18.63
N LEU A 85 7.13 10.54 -18.96
CA LEU A 85 5.70 10.72 -18.71
C LEU A 85 5.41 10.85 -17.21
N MET A 86 5.98 9.96 -16.40
CA MET A 86 5.78 9.95 -14.95
C MET A 86 6.40 11.17 -14.28
N GLU A 87 7.53 11.67 -14.78
CA GLU A 87 8.17 12.91 -14.32
C GLU A 87 7.27 14.12 -14.56
N HIS A 88 6.78 14.30 -15.80
CA HIS A 88 5.84 15.38 -16.11
C HIS A 88 4.58 15.31 -15.25
N GLY A 89 3.94 14.13 -15.21
CA GLY A 89 2.72 13.94 -14.44
C GLY A 89 2.90 14.21 -12.93
N THR A 90 4.01 13.76 -12.36
CA THR A 90 4.32 14.01 -10.94
C THR A 90 4.53 15.51 -10.69
N ASN A 91 5.21 16.22 -11.59
CA ASN A 91 5.45 17.66 -11.48
C ASN A 91 4.15 18.48 -11.49
N ILE A 92 3.14 18.05 -12.24
CA ILE A 92 1.81 18.68 -12.24
C ILE A 92 0.87 18.15 -11.13
N GLY A 93 1.39 17.29 -10.24
CA GLY A 93 0.66 16.78 -9.08
C GLY A 93 -0.31 15.64 -9.37
N LEU A 94 -0.08 14.86 -10.43
CA LEU A 94 -0.66 13.52 -10.60
C LEU A 94 0.12 12.50 -9.78
N LYS A 95 -0.55 11.42 -9.40
CA LYS A 95 0.06 10.25 -8.75
C LYS A 95 0.04 9.07 -9.71
N PHE A 96 1.07 8.24 -9.69
CA PHE A 96 1.12 7.04 -10.54
C PHE A 96 0.99 5.75 -9.74
N TYR A 97 0.19 4.84 -10.28
CA TYR A 97 0.12 3.46 -9.86
C TYR A 97 0.73 2.58 -10.95
N GLY A 98 1.62 1.65 -10.63
CA GLY A 98 2.20 0.73 -11.61
C GLY A 98 1.72 -0.71 -11.40
N THR A 99 1.39 -1.44 -12.46
CA THR A 99 1.28 -2.91 -12.41
C THR A 99 2.54 -3.53 -12.99
N PHE A 100 3.08 -4.54 -12.30
CA PHE A 100 4.27 -5.28 -12.70
C PHE A 100 3.99 -6.77 -12.62
N THR A 101 4.49 -7.52 -13.60
CA THR A 101 4.34 -8.97 -13.68
C THR A 101 5.71 -9.66 -13.75
N PHE A 102 5.85 -10.75 -13.00
CA PHE A 102 7.07 -11.56 -12.94
C PHE A 102 6.85 -12.93 -13.59
N GLY A 103 7.90 -13.52 -14.16
CA GLY A 103 7.80 -14.84 -14.81
C GLY A 103 6.94 -14.88 -16.08
N GLY A 104 6.80 -13.76 -16.78
CA GLY A 104 6.08 -13.69 -18.06
C GLY A 104 6.68 -14.60 -19.14
N GLU A 105 5.92 -14.84 -20.21
CA GLU A 105 6.44 -15.61 -21.35
C GLU A 105 7.72 -15.00 -21.91
N GLY A 106 8.76 -15.83 -22.07
CA GLY A 106 10.07 -15.38 -22.53
C GLY A 106 10.92 -14.68 -21.46
N SER A 107 10.40 -14.50 -20.23
CA SER A 107 11.17 -13.89 -19.14
C SER A 107 12.38 -14.76 -18.73
N THR A 108 13.38 -14.07 -18.22
CA THR A 108 14.60 -14.62 -17.62
C THR A 108 14.84 -13.94 -16.29
N ASP A 109 15.76 -14.48 -15.50
CA ASP A 109 16.21 -13.86 -14.25
C ASP A 109 16.67 -12.40 -14.45
N ASP A 110 17.37 -12.10 -15.55
CA ASP A 110 17.77 -10.74 -15.92
C ASP A 110 16.57 -9.81 -16.16
N CYS A 111 15.50 -10.30 -16.80
CA CYS A 111 14.30 -9.51 -17.07
C CYS A 111 13.59 -9.09 -15.76
N ASP A 112 13.41 -10.05 -14.86
CA ASP A 112 12.75 -9.82 -13.58
C ASP A 112 13.63 -8.92 -12.68
N LYS A 113 14.96 -9.07 -12.72
CA LYS A 113 15.91 -8.16 -12.06
C LYS A 113 15.91 -6.74 -12.63
N LYS A 114 15.83 -6.57 -13.95
CA LYS A 114 15.65 -5.25 -14.57
C LYS A 114 14.34 -4.60 -14.12
N THR A 115 13.28 -5.40 -13.98
CA THR A 115 11.98 -4.92 -13.48
C THR A 115 12.08 -4.45 -12.04
N LEU A 116 12.74 -5.22 -11.16
CA LEU A 116 13.08 -4.81 -9.79
C LEU A 116 13.90 -3.52 -9.73
N ALA A 117 14.89 -3.37 -10.62
CA ALA A 117 15.72 -2.18 -10.69
C ALA A 117 14.89 -0.95 -11.12
N LEU A 118 14.00 -1.10 -12.10
CA LEU A 118 13.07 -0.05 -12.50
C LEU A 118 12.16 0.36 -11.34
N MET A 119 11.56 -0.61 -10.64
CA MET A 119 10.70 -0.32 -9.49
C MET A 119 11.43 0.49 -8.41
N ASN A 120 12.66 0.11 -8.08
CA ASN A 120 13.48 0.85 -7.12
C ASN A 120 13.74 2.28 -7.58
N ASP A 121 14.18 2.46 -8.83
CA ASP A 121 14.42 3.78 -9.43
C ASP A 121 13.18 4.67 -9.37
N LEU A 122 12.01 4.14 -9.77
CA LEU A 122 10.77 4.91 -9.73
C LEU A 122 10.33 5.27 -8.30
N LEU A 123 10.58 4.40 -7.31
CA LEU A 123 10.31 4.70 -5.90
C LEU A 123 11.28 5.73 -5.33
N ASP A 124 12.59 5.61 -5.62
CA ASP A 124 13.62 6.54 -5.15
C ASP A 124 13.40 7.95 -5.70
N ARG A 125 12.95 8.04 -6.95
CA ARG A 125 12.60 9.30 -7.63
C ARG A 125 11.19 9.79 -7.28
N GLN A 126 10.47 9.09 -6.40
CA GLN A 126 9.09 9.39 -5.99
C GLN A 126 8.08 9.47 -7.15
N LEU A 127 8.37 8.79 -8.26
CA LEU A 127 7.50 8.73 -9.43
C LEU A 127 6.39 7.70 -9.27
N LEU A 128 6.64 6.63 -8.50
CA LEU A 128 5.68 5.54 -8.27
C LEU A 128 5.01 5.69 -6.90
N TRP A 129 3.74 6.08 -6.87
CA TRP A 129 2.99 6.31 -5.63
C TRP A 129 2.46 5.02 -5.00
N ARG A 130 1.99 4.10 -5.85
CA ARG A 130 1.48 2.77 -5.49
C ARG A 130 1.82 1.80 -6.59
N PHE A 131 1.76 0.51 -6.30
CA PHE A 131 1.89 -0.50 -7.33
C PHE A 131 1.19 -1.79 -6.93
N GLN A 132 1.06 -2.68 -7.89
CA GLN A 132 0.70 -4.07 -7.69
C GLN A 132 1.68 -4.97 -8.42
N LEU A 133 1.91 -6.10 -7.79
CA LEU A 133 2.71 -7.19 -8.31
C LEU A 133 1.79 -8.35 -8.65
N SER A 134 2.09 -9.01 -9.76
CA SER A 134 1.54 -10.31 -10.10
C SER A 134 2.61 -11.26 -10.58
N ILE A 135 2.35 -12.55 -10.42
CA ILE A 135 3.02 -13.60 -11.16
C ILE A 135 2.23 -13.79 -12.46
N SER A 136 2.93 -13.91 -13.58
CA SER A 136 2.29 -14.15 -14.87
C SER A 136 1.71 -15.56 -14.90
N THR A 137 0.44 -15.69 -14.49
CA THR A 137 -0.26 -16.96 -14.46
C THR A 137 -0.87 -17.24 -15.84
N PRO A 138 -0.49 -18.33 -16.52
CA PRO A 138 -1.06 -18.69 -17.81
C PRO A 138 -2.51 -19.15 -17.65
N GLN A 139 -3.48 -18.26 -17.79
CA GLN A 139 -4.90 -18.63 -17.60
C GLN A 139 -5.38 -19.59 -18.70
N PRO A 140 -6.16 -20.64 -18.38
CA PRO A 140 -6.67 -21.58 -19.38
C PRO A 140 -7.38 -20.89 -20.55
N GLY A 141 -7.05 -21.30 -21.77
CA GLY A 141 -7.57 -20.70 -23.01
C GLY A 141 -6.74 -19.53 -23.55
N THR A 142 -5.80 -18.99 -22.78
CA THR A 142 -4.89 -17.95 -23.29
C THR A 142 -3.80 -18.51 -24.21
N PRO A 143 -3.24 -17.69 -25.13
CA PRO A 143 -2.07 -18.09 -25.91
C PRO A 143 -0.89 -18.53 -25.04
N PHE A 144 -0.65 -17.82 -23.93
CA PHE A 144 0.41 -18.16 -22.98
C PHE A 144 0.22 -19.56 -22.39
N TYR A 145 -0.98 -19.90 -21.92
CA TYR A 145 -1.30 -21.25 -21.43
C TYR A 145 -1.09 -22.32 -22.48
N ASN A 146 -1.61 -22.11 -23.68
CA ASN A 146 -1.49 -23.11 -24.75
C ASN A 146 -0.02 -23.37 -25.10
N ARG A 147 0.82 -22.32 -25.15
CA ARG A 147 2.26 -22.45 -25.40
C ARG A 147 2.99 -23.12 -24.26
N MET A 148 2.72 -22.77 -23.00
CA MET A 148 3.36 -23.42 -21.85
C MET A 148 2.95 -24.89 -21.71
N LYS A 149 1.70 -25.22 -22.01
CA LYS A 149 1.20 -26.59 -22.09
C LYS A 149 1.90 -27.38 -23.19
N GLN A 150 2.01 -26.83 -24.40
CA GLN A 150 2.69 -27.47 -25.53
C GLN A 150 4.17 -27.74 -25.24
N LYS A 151 4.84 -26.83 -24.54
CA LYS A 151 6.25 -26.98 -24.11
C LYS A 151 6.43 -27.96 -22.94
N GLY A 152 5.35 -28.44 -22.34
CA GLY A 152 5.41 -29.31 -21.16
C GLY A 152 5.91 -28.62 -19.89
N TYR A 153 5.72 -27.29 -19.79
CA TYR A 153 6.13 -26.47 -18.65
C TYR A 153 5.03 -26.35 -17.58
N LEU A 154 3.83 -26.87 -17.85
CA LEU A 154 2.73 -26.95 -16.87
C LEU A 154 2.62 -28.38 -16.35
N ARG A 155 3.45 -28.75 -15.37
CA ARG A 155 3.52 -30.10 -14.79
C ARG A 155 2.80 -30.14 -13.44
N ASN A 156 2.00 -31.20 -13.19
CA ASN A 156 1.32 -31.44 -11.91
C ASN A 156 0.54 -30.22 -11.39
N VAL A 157 -0.20 -29.56 -12.29
CA VAL A 157 -0.96 -28.34 -11.99
C VAL A 157 -2.05 -28.63 -10.95
N ASP A 158 -1.94 -27.98 -9.79
CA ASP A 158 -3.08 -27.74 -8.90
C ASP A 158 -3.75 -26.42 -9.35
N TRP A 159 -5.02 -26.49 -9.68
CA TRP A 159 -5.81 -25.32 -10.09
C TRP A 159 -5.90 -24.26 -8.98
N LYS A 160 -5.72 -24.65 -7.71
CA LYS A 160 -5.64 -23.69 -6.59
C LYS A 160 -4.40 -22.81 -6.65
N HIS A 161 -3.35 -23.23 -7.36
CA HIS A 161 -2.13 -22.45 -7.57
C HIS A 161 -2.21 -21.54 -8.81
N PHE A 162 -3.33 -21.50 -9.52
CA PHE A 162 -3.56 -20.55 -10.61
C PHE A 162 -3.99 -19.18 -10.04
N ASP A 163 -3.24 -18.70 -9.05
CA ASP A 163 -3.40 -17.40 -8.44
C ASP A 163 -2.19 -16.53 -8.77
N GLY A 164 -2.43 -15.31 -9.24
CA GLY A 164 -1.37 -14.38 -9.64
C GLY A 164 -0.58 -13.79 -8.47
N GLY A 165 -0.75 -14.29 -7.24
CA GLY A 165 -0.20 -13.68 -6.03
C GLY A 165 0.83 -14.52 -5.29
N ASN A 166 0.71 -15.86 -5.32
CA ASN A 166 1.46 -16.72 -4.41
C ASN A 166 2.21 -17.86 -5.11
N HIS A 167 1.81 -18.23 -6.32
CA HIS A 167 2.38 -19.40 -7.00
C HIS A 167 2.77 -19.12 -8.45
N CYS A 168 3.94 -19.63 -8.84
CA CYS A 168 4.35 -19.73 -10.23
C CYS A 168 4.14 -21.18 -10.69
N VAL A 169 3.21 -21.39 -11.62
CA VAL A 169 2.84 -22.71 -12.15
C VAL A 169 3.62 -23.10 -13.41
N VAL A 170 4.40 -22.16 -13.95
CA VAL A 170 5.25 -22.38 -15.12
C VAL A 170 6.62 -22.84 -14.65
N ASP A 171 6.96 -24.08 -14.95
CA ASP A 171 8.28 -24.66 -14.69
C ASP A 171 9.11 -24.68 -15.97
N ASN A 172 9.72 -23.52 -16.29
CA ASN A 172 10.66 -23.39 -17.40
C ASN A 172 12.07 -23.81 -16.93
N PRO A 173 12.71 -24.83 -17.53
CA PRO A 173 14.05 -25.27 -17.11
C PRO A 173 15.14 -24.19 -17.14
N GLN A 174 15.00 -23.18 -18.01
CA GLN A 174 15.97 -22.08 -18.12
C GLN A 174 15.70 -20.94 -17.11
N TYR A 175 14.49 -20.87 -16.58
CA TYR A 175 14.11 -19.93 -15.54
C TYR A 175 13.04 -20.55 -14.64
N PRO A 176 13.45 -21.39 -13.67
CA PRO A 176 12.54 -22.21 -12.88
C PRO A 176 11.61 -21.38 -11.99
N ALA A 177 10.46 -21.95 -11.63
CA ALA A 177 9.45 -21.30 -10.79
C ALA A 177 10.04 -20.75 -9.48
N GLU A 178 10.98 -21.47 -8.85
CA GLU A 178 11.66 -21.01 -7.64
C GLU A 178 12.39 -19.67 -7.83
N MET A 179 13.06 -19.48 -8.97
CA MET A 179 13.76 -18.23 -9.26
C MET A 179 12.79 -17.08 -9.57
N VAL A 180 11.67 -17.36 -10.24
CA VAL A 180 10.59 -16.37 -10.42
C VAL A 180 10.07 -15.94 -9.05
N MET A 181 9.74 -16.89 -8.18
CA MET A 181 9.24 -16.62 -6.83
C MET A 181 10.26 -15.86 -5.97
N LYS A 182 11.57 -16.14 -6.14
CA LYS A 182 12.62 -15.39 -5.47
C LYS A 182 12.58 -13.91 -5.88
N ASN A 183 12.56 -13.61 -7.18
CA ASN A 183 12.52 -12.23 -7.66
C ASN A 183 11.21 -11.53 -7.30
N PHE A 184 10.07 -12.23 -7.38
CA PHE A 184 8.78 -11.73 -6.95
C PHE A 184 8.78 -11.34 -5.47
N ARG A 185 9.32 -12.19 -4.58
CA ARG A 185 9.44 -11.90 -3.15
C ARG A 185 10.39 -10.74 -2.85
N GLU A 186 11.45 -10.57 -3.63
CA GLU A 186 12.29 -9.35 -3.53
C GLU A 186 11.50 -8.10 -3.93
N ALA A 187 10.61 -8.19 -4.93
CA ALA A 187 9.74 -7.09 -5.33
C ALA A 187 8.72 -6.75 -4.22
N GLU A 188 8.18 -7.75 -3.54
CA GLU A 188 7.21 -7.55 -2.45
C GLU A 188 7.79 -6.72 -1.31
N LYS A 189 9.10 -6.84 -1.02
CA LYS A 189 9.77 -6.00 -0.01
C LYS A 189 9.67 -4.50 -0.34
N LEU A 190 9.52 -4.13 -1.61
CA LEU A 190 9.35 -2.74 -2.03
C LEU A 190 8.00 -2.15 -1.61
N TYR A 191 7.01 -2.97 -1.21
CA TYR A 191 5.76 -2.45 -0.66
C TYR A 191 5.99 -1.66 0.63
N GLU A 192 7.03 -1.99 1.39
CA GLU A 192 7.39 -1.23 2.59
C GLU A 192 8.02 0.11 2.21
N LYS A 193 8.95 0.12 1.25
CA LYS A 193 9.53 1.36 0.70
C LYS A 193 8.46 2.30 0.14
N GLY A 194 7.57 1.78 -0.71
CA GLY A 194 6.48 2.57 -1.30
C GLY A 194 5.48 3.07 -0.27
N PHE A 195 5.18 2.26 0.76
CA PHE A 195 4.36 2.73 1.89
C PHE A 195 5.05 3.85 2.66
N ASN A 196 6.33 3.71 3.00
CA ASN A 196 7.08 4.69 3.77
C ASN A 196 7.14 6.03 3.04
N ASN A 197 7.48 6.03 1.75
CA ASN A 197 7.49 7.25 0.93
C ASN A 197 6.12 7.95 0.97
N ARG A 198 5.05 7.20 0.70
CA ARG A 198 3.69 7.73 0.72
C ARG A 198 3.29 8.26 2.08
N TYR A 199 3.52 7.48 3.14
CA TYR A 199 3.17 7.84 4.50
C TYR A 199 3.88 9.14 4.90
N THR A 200 5.19 9.24 4.67
CA THR A 200 5.97 10.45 4.93
C THR A 200 5.45 11.66 4.14
N SER A 201 5.00 11.49 2.89
CA SER A 201 4.42 12.60 2.12
C SER A 201 3.02 13.04 2.60
N THR A 202 2.26 12.17 3.25
CA THR A 202 0.87 12.45 3.66
C THR A 202 0.68 12.73 5.14
N ALA A 203 1.52 12.17 6.01
CA ALA A 203 1.42 12.30 7.45
C ALA A 203 1.88 13.70 7.88
N LYS A 204 0.93 14.63 7.95
CA LYS A 204 1.20 16.06 8.21
C LYS A 204 1.09 16.47 9.68
N ASP A 205 0.21 15.85 10.46
CA ASP A 205 -0.13 16.33 11.81
C ASP A 205 -0.52 15.19 12.76
N ASN A 206 0.46 14.56 13.41
CA ASN A 206 0.20 13.37 14.22
C ASN A 206 -0.52 13.65 15.55
N PHE A 207 -0.37 14.84 16.17
CA PHE A 207 -1.04 15.18 17.45
C PHE A 207 -1.26 16.68 17.73
N ASN A 208 -0.98 17.58 16.78
CA ASN A 208 -1.01 19.04 16.98
C ASN A 208 -2.38 19.63 17.44
N SER A 209 -3.48 18.89 17.30
CA SER A 209 -4.85 19.36 17.58
C SER A 209 -5.49 18.79 18.85
N ILE A 210 -4.78 17.92 19.58
CA ILE A 210 -5.35 17.27 20.76
C ILE A 210 -4.69 17.82 22.00
N GLU A 211 -5.50 18.51 22.80
CA GLU A 211 -5.16 18.83 24.19
C GLU A 211 -5.50 17.62 25.07
N ILE A 212 -4.49 17.09 25.76
CA ILE A 212 -4.66 16.04 26.74
C ILE A 212 -4.16 16.58 28.08
N ASN A 213 -5.06 16.68 29.05
CA ASN A 213 -4.72 17.09 30.39
C ASN A 213 -3.95 15.96 31.08
N SER A 214 -2.64 16.15 31.25
CA SER A 214 -1.73 15.33 32.07
C SER A 214 -1.75 13.83 31.78
N THR A 215 -0.86 13.39 30.89
CA THR A 215 -0.60 11.95 30.66
C THR A 215 0.58 11.48 31.51
N ARG A 216 0.36 10.53 32.43
CA ARG A 216 1.47 9.77 33.04
C ARG A 216 1.72 8.45 32.33
N GLU A 217 0.67 7.85 31.78
CA GLU A 217 0.71 6.52 31.16
C GLU A 217 -0.07 6.55 29.82
N ILE A 218 0.63 6.25 28.73
CA ILE A 218 0.11 6.18 27.37
C ILE A 218 0.22 4.74 26.86
N LEU A 219 -0.82 4.22 26.22
CA LEU A 219 -0.80 2.91 25.56
C LEU A 219 -0.99 3.05 24.04
N LEU A 220 0.03 2.67 23.27
CA LEU A 220 -0.04 2.58 21.82
C LEU A 220 -0.33 1.15 21.38
N PHE A 221 -1.37 0.95 20.56
CA PHE A 221 -1.69 -0.34 19.96
C PHE A 221 -0.91 -0.51 18.65
N ARG A 222 -0.02 -1.50 18.56
CA ARG A 222 0.72 -1.82 17.32
C ARG A 222 -0.22 -2.49 16.31
N THR A 223 -1.00 -1.66 15.63
CA THR A 223 -2.05 -2.05 14.66
C THR A 223 -1.81 -1.49 13.25
N ALA A 224 -0.67 -0.85 13.05
CA ALA A 224 -0.18 -0.39 11.76
C ALA A 224 1.28 -0.83 11.52
N ARG A 225 1.80 -0.48 10.35
CA ARG A 225 3.20 -0.72 9.98
C ARG A 225 4.14 0.08 10.87
N MET A 226 5.37 -0.41 11.01
CA MET A 226 6.29 0.12 12.01
C MET A 226 6.72 1.56 11.73
N LYS A 227 6.80 1.99 10.47
CA LYS A 227 7.05 3.42 10.16
C LYS A 227 6.01 4.34 10.81
N GLN A 228 4.72 4.01 10.67
CA GLN A 228 3.63 4.79 11.27
C GLN A 228 3.69 4.72 12.81
N VAL A 229 3.96 3.54 13.37
CA VAL A 229 4.10 3.34 14.82
C VAL A 229 5.25 4.19 15.38
N ASN A 230 6.43 4.15 14.74
CA ASN A 230 7.61 4.88 15.17
C ASN A 230 7.43 6.40 15.07
N ASP A 231 6.78 6.89 14.00
CA ASP A 231 6.48 8.32 13.85
C ASP A 231 5.48 8.79 14.92
N ILE A 232 4.47 7.98 15.23
CA ILE A 232 3.52 8.25 16.31
C ILE A 232 4.23 8.27 17.67
N LEU A 233 5.12 7.31 17.94
CA LEU A 233 5.92 7.28 19.17
C LEU A 233 6.79 8.54 19.31
N GLY A 234 7.45 8.97 18.24
CA GLY A 234 8.25 10.20 18.24
C GLY A 234 7.39 11.43 18.56
N SER A 235 6.24 11.58 17.90
CA SER A 235 5.33 12.70 18.18
C SER A 235 4.75 12.68 19.60
N LEU A 236 4.42 11.50 20.14
CA LEU A 236 3.97 11.36 21.53
C LEU A 236 5.07 11.75 22.51
N HIS A 237 6.31 11.31 22.27
CA HIS A 237 7.45 11.64 23.12
C HIS A 237 7.77 13.15 23.10
N GLU A 238 7.71 13.79 21.92
CA GLU A 238 7.93 15.23 21.78
C GLU A 238 6.88 16.06 22.52
N GLN A 239 5.60 15.66 22.44
CA GLN A 239 4.50 16.40 23.05
C GLN A 239 4.34 16.12 24.56
N TYR A 240 4.66 14.90 25.00
CA TYR A 240 4.41 14.43 26.37
C TYR A 240 5.69 13.89 27.02
N GLN A 241 6.67 14.76 27.22
CA GLN A 241 8.02 14.40 27.70
C GLN A 241 8.04 13.69 29.07
N ASP A 242 7.05 13.94 29.93
CA ASP A 242 6.94 13.33 31.27
C ASP A 242 6.05 12.06 31.29
N SER A 243 5.61 11.58 30.13
CA SER A 243 4.77 10.38 30.02
C SER A 243 5.58 9.12 29.80
N ARG A 244 5.11 8.04 30.44
CA ARG A 244 5.52 6.68 30.10
C ARG A 244 4.71 6.17 28.91
N ILE A 245 5.37 5.65 27.89
CA ILE A 245 4.75 5.10 26.68
C ILE A 245 4.92 3.58 26.65
N SER A 246 3.80 2.88 26.81
CA SER A 246 3.70 1.44 26.62
C SER A 246 3.23 1.10 25.21
N VAL A 247 3.74 0.01 24.63
CA VAL A 247 3.25 -0.51 23.34
C VAL A 247 2.70 -1.92 23.51
N LEU A 248 1.47 -2.15 23.04
CA LEU A 248 0.85 -3.47 22.95
C LEU A 248 0.92 -3.99 21.51
N GLY A 249 1.61 -5.12 21.28
CA GLY A 249 1.88 -5.64 19.94
C GLY A 249 2.07 -7.15 19.84
N GLN A 250 2.47 -7.62 18.65
CA GLN A 250 2.74 -9.02 18.35
C GLN A 250 4.18 -9.44 18.69
N ASN A 251 4.40 -10.74 18.91
CA ASN A 251 5.75 -11.29 19.12
C ASN A 251 6.71 -10.95 17.97
N ALA A 252 6.21 -10.95 16.72
CA ALA A 252 7.00 -10.75 15.50
C ALA A 252 7.77 -9.41 15.44
N VAL A 253 7.35 -8.39 16.19
CA VAL A 253 7.98 -7.05 16.19
C VAL A 253 8.65 -6.70 17.52
N THR A 254 8.79 -7.66 18.43
CA THR A 254 9.34 -7.45 19.77
C THR A 254 10.71 -6.79 19.76
N ASN A 255 11.61 -7.26 18.90
CA ASN A 255 12.97 -6.73 18.84
C ASN A 255 12.99 -5.27 18.37
N GLU A 256 12.18 -4.93 17.37
CA GLU A 256 12.09 -3.56 16.86
C GLU A 256 11.50 -2.62 17.91
N LEU A 257 10.45 -3.06 18.63
CA LEU A 257 9.85 -2.27 19.71
C LEU A 257 10.81 -2.03 20.88
N LYS A 258 11.56 -3.06 21.29
CA LYS A 258 12.53 -2.95 22.40
C LYS A 258 13.75 -2.08 22.07
N LEU A 259 14.09 -1.94 20.78
CA LEU A 259 15.17 -1.08 20.33
C LEU A 259 14.73 0.38 20.13
N ASN A 260 13.43 0.68 20.23
CA ASN A 260 12.92 2.03 20.09
C ASN A 260 13.06 2.77 21.44
N ASN A 261 13.83 3.87 21.44
CA ASN A 261 14.13 4.66 22.65
C ASN A 261 12.92 5.40 23.25
N TYR A 262 11.79 5.45 22.54
CA TYR A 262 10.56 6.08 23.01
C TYR A 262 9.58 5.08 23.66
N VAL A 263 9.96 3.81 23.79
CA VAL A 263 9.10 2.76 24.36
C VAL A 263 9.64 2.32 25.71
N ASP A 264 8.86 2.56 26.77
CA ASP A 264 9.22 2.18 28.13
C ASP A 264 8.86 0.73 28.46
N ASP A 265 7.71 0.27 27.97
CA ASP A 265 7.21 -1.09 28.18
C ASP A 265 6.67 -1.69 26.88
N VAL A 266 7.00 -2.97 26.65
CA VAL A 266 6.44 -3.75 25.54
C VAL A 266 5.56 -4.87 26.10
N PHE A 267 4.29 -4.85 25.72
CA PHE A 267 3.31 -5.87 26.04
C PHE A 267 3.01 -6.70 24.80
N LEU A 268 3.07 -8.02 24.92
CA LEU A 268 2.89 -8.95 23.80
C LEU A 268 1.65 -9.80 24.00
N TYR A 269 0.73 -9.76 23.04
CA TYR A 269 -0.49 -10.57 23.10
C TYR A 269 -0.37 -11.93 22.39
N GLY A 270 0.77 -12.21 21.76
CA GLY A 270 1.04 -13.42 20.98
C GLY A 270 1.21 -13.15 19.49
N ASP A 271 0.88 -14.14 18.68
CA ASP A 271 0.94 -14.09 17.22
C ASP A 271 -0.46 -13.81 16.62
N GLY A 272 -0.48 -13.33 15.37
CA GLY A 272 -1.72 -13.01 14.66
C GLY A 272 -2.27 -11.62 14.95
N HIS A 273 -3.59 -11.47 14.83
CA HIS A 273 -4.28 -10.18 14.93
C HIS A 273 -4.92 -9.98 16.31
N PHE A 274 -5.23 -8.73 16.66
CA PHE A 274 -6.04 -8.44 17.83
C PHE A 274 -7.40 -9.14 17.70
N ASN A 275 -7.75 -9.93 18.70
CA ASN A 275 -9.01 -10.63 18.80
C ASN A 275 -9.52 -10.47 20.23
N ASN A 276 -10.70 -9.87 20.40
CA ASN A 276 -11.22 -9.58 21.73
C ASN A 276 -11.48 -10.85 22.54
N ASP A 277 -12.01 -11.89 21.91
CA ASP A 277 -12.45 -13.10 22.59
C ASP A 277 -11.27 -13.98 23.04
N LEU A 278 -10.18 -13.96 22.27
CA LEU A 278 -8.95 -14.72 22.53
C LEU A 278 -7.87 -13.90 23.26
N PHE A 279 -8.14 -12.65 23.64
CA PHE A 279 -7.15 -11.79 24.27
C PHE A 279 -6.69 -12.36 25.64
N PRO A 280 -5.37 -12.51 25.91
CA PRO A 280 -4.88 -13.20 27.10
C PRO A 280 -5.34 -12.53 28.41
N ARG A 281 -6.07 -13.27 29.25
CA ARG A 281 -6.59 -12.76 30.52
C ARG A 281 -5.53 -12.21 31.48
N PRO A 282 -4.37 -12.88 31.69
CA PRO A 282 -3.32 -12.34 32.56
C PRO A 282 -2.81 -10.99 32.06
N LEU A 283 -2.58 -10.88 30.73
CA LEU A 283 -2.13 -9.64 30.12
C LEU A 283 -3.16 -8.51 30.28
N LEU A 284 -4.44 -8.79 30.06
CA LEU A 284 -5.51 -7.82 30.28
C LEU A 284 -5.51 -7.30 31.72
N GLN A 285 -5.36 -8.19 32.70
CA GLN A 285 -5.30 -7.80 34.12
C GLN A 285 -4.10 -6.89 34.42
N ASP A 286 -2.94 -7.17 33.82
CA ASP A 286 -1.74 -6.36 34.02
C ASP A 286 -1.86 -4.99 33.36
N LEU A 287 -2.42 -4.92 32.16
CA LEU A 287 -2.73 -3.65 31.49
C LEU A 287 -3.75 -2.81 32.28
N SER A 288 -4.82 -3.42 32.81
CA SER A 288 -5.84 -2.70 33.58
C SER A 288 -5.33 -2.11 34.90
N LYS A 289 -4.26 -2.66 35.49
CA LYS A 289 -3.66 -2.12 36.72
C LYS A 289 -2.90 -0.80 36.48
N ARG A 290 -2.43 -0.55 35.26
CA ARG A 290 -1.56 0.59 34.91
C ARG A 290 -2.32 1.93 34.85
N LYS A 291 -3.64 1.90 34.62
CA LYS A 291 -4.50 3.10 34.46
C LYS A 291 -3.97 4.09 33.42
N TYR A 292 -4.17 3.75 32.15
CA TYR A 292 -3.74 4.59 31.03
C TYR A 292 -4.67 5.80 30.84
N SER A 293 -4.09 6.99 30.88
CA SER A 293 -4.77 8.27 30.58
C SER A 293 -5.08 8.43 29.09
N LEU A 294 -4.26 7.82 28.21
CA LEU A 294 -4.43 7.90 26.77
C LEU A 294 -4.15 6.55 26.09
N GLY A 295 -5.03 6.17 25.16
CA GLY A 295 -4.80 5.06 24.25
C GLY A 295 -4.81 5.54 22.80
N VAL A 296 -3.83 5.08 22.02
CA VAL A 296 -3.65 5.47 20.63
C VAL A 296 -3.80 4.26 19.72
N ILE A 297 -4.70 4.34 18.74
CA ILE A 297 -4.92 3.28 17.74
C ILE A 297 -4.58 3.80 16.34
N PRO A 298 -3.42 3.44 15.78
CA PRO A 298 -3.10 3.68 14.38
C PRO A 298 -4.01 2.88 13.42
N TYR A 299 -4.63 3.55 12.46
CA TYR A 299 -5.38 2.90 11.38
C TYR A 299 -4.56 2.78 10.11
N HIS A 300 -4.65 1.62 9.47
CA HIS A 300 -4.10 1.38 8.12
C HIS A 300 -5.02 1.91 7.01
N ASN A 301 -6.18 2.48 7.36
CA ASN A 301 -7.16 3.03 6.44
C ASN A 301 -7.70 4.36 6.98
N MET A 302 -8.48 5.05 6.15
CA MET A 302 -9.00 6.39 6.48
C MET A 302 -10.10 6.38 7.55
N SER A 303 -10.79 5.25 7.72
CA SER A 303 -12.04 5.17 8.47
C SER A 303 -11.99 4.29 9.72
N GLY A 304 -10.87 3.66 10.06
CA GLY A 304 -10.84 2.70 11.17
C GLY A 304 -11.78 1.51 11.01
N ASN A 305 -12.24 1.20 9.79
CA ASN A 305 -13.02 -0.01 9.54
C ASN A 305 -12.15 -1.24 9.82
N GLY A 306 -12.71 -2.23 10.52
CA GLY A 306 -11.99 -3.45 10.94
C GLY A 306 -11.28 -3.36 12.30
N TYR A 307 -11.46 -2.29 13.08
CA TYR A 307 -10.79 -2.09 14.38
C TYR A 307 -11.69 -2.35 15.60
N ALA A 308 -12.79 -3.08 15.44
CA ALA A 308 -13.76 -3.32 16.50
C ALA A 308 -13.14 -4.06 17.71
N ASP A 309 -12.36 -5.11 17.46
CA ASP A 309 -11.67 -5.87 18.51
C ASP A 309 -10.68 -5.02 19.31
N VAL A 310 -9.89 -4.20 18.62
CA VAL A 310 -8.92 -3.30 19.27
C VAL A 310 -9.65 -2.31 20.20
N LYS A 311 -10.75 -1.73 19.73
CA LYS A 311 -11.59 -0.82 20.53
C LYS A 311 -12.23 -1.53 21.72
N ALA A 312 -12.69 -2.77 21.55
CA ALA A 312 -13.26 -3.57 22.64
C ALA A 312 -12.21 -3.92 23.70
N ILE A 313 -11.00 -4.30 23.29
CA ILE A 313 -9.86 -4.54 24.19
C ILE A 313 -9.49 -3.27 24.94
N ALA A 314 -9.36 -2.13 24.25
CA ALA A 314 -9.09 -0.83 24.88
C ALA A 314 -10.11 -0.47 25.98
N ARG A 315 -11.41 -0.68 25.71
CA ARG A 315 -12.48 -0.48 26.70
C ARG A 315 -12.34 -1.42 27.90
N ARG A 316 -12.00 -2.69 27.67
CA ARG A 316 -11.78 -3.68 28.75
C ARG A 316 -10.54 -3.37 29.59
N ILE A 317 -9.51 -2.76 29.00
CA ILE A 317 -8.34 -2.28 29.73
C ILE A 317 -8.74 -1.14 30.68
N GLY A 318 -9.71 -0.31 30.29
CA GLY A 318 -10.18 0.83 31.08
C GLY A 318 -9.38 2.10 30.82
N ILE A 319 -9.01 2.34 29.56
CA ILE A 319 -8.27 3.54 29.14
C ILE A 319 -9.20 4.75 29.15
N GLU A 320 -8.74 5.87 29.73
CA GLU A 320 -9.58 7.05 29.98
C GLU A 320 -9.97 7.78 28.70
N LYS A 321 -8.99 8.12 27.85
CA LYS A 321 -9.22 8.79 26.56
C LYS A 321 -8.68 7.96 25.41
N MET A 322 -9.47 7.80 24.35
CA MET A 322 -9.05 7.07 23.15
C MET A 322 -8.96 7.96 21.91
N VAL A 323 -7.83 7.87 21.22
CA VAL A 323 -7.60 8.55 19.95
C VAL A 323 -7.15 7.56 18.88
N ALA A 324 -7.42 7.89 17.62
CA ALA A 324 -6.92 7.14 16.48
C ALA A 324 -6.15 8.02 15.51
N VAL A 325 -5.14 7.45 14.88
CA VAL A 325 -4.32 8.14 13.86
C VAL A 325 -4.49 7.39 12.54
N ASN A 326 -5.07 7.99 11.51
CA ASN A 326 -5.28 7.30 10.24
C ASN A 326 -3.98 7.21 9.40
N ILE A 327 -4.08 6.55 8.25
CA ILE A 327 -2.93 6.33 7.34
C ILE A 327 -2.38 7.63 6.70
N GLU A 328 -3.07 8.75 6.85
CA GLU A 328 -2.61 10.10 6.45
C GLU A 328 -2.11 10.90 7.65
N GLY A 329 -1.89 10.25 8.81
CA GLY A 329 -1.42 10.90 10.04
C GLY A 329 -2.47 11.75 10.74
N LYS A 330 -3.71 11.81 10.24
CA LYS A 330 -4.77 12.61 10.86
C LYS A 330 -5.28 11.94 12.13
N VAL A 331 -5.45 12.74 13.18
CA VAL A 331 -5.95 12.27 14.47
C VAL A 331 -7.44 12.49 14.65
N PHE A 332 -8.07 11.53 15.33
CA PHE A 332 -9.48 11.51 15.63
C PHE A 332 -9.68 11.20 17.11
N ASP A 333 -10.48 12.03 17.77
CA ASP A 333 -11.01 11.71 19.09
C ASP A 333 -12.12 10.66 18.92
N LEU A 334 -11.96 9.49 19.55
CA LEU A 334 -12.92 8.38 19.41
C LEU A 334 -14.17 8.55 20.28
N GLU A 335 -14.17 9.51 21.21
CA GLU A 335 -15.31 9.85 22.07
C GLU A 335 -16.11 11.02 21.50
N ASN A 336 -15.44 11.96 20.82
CA ASN A 336 -16.06 13.07 20.10
C ASN A 336 -15.57 13.17 18.64
N PRO A 337 -16.02 12.27 17.75
CA PRO A 337 -15.53 12.17 16.37
C PRO A 337 -15.78 13.40 15.48
N GLY A 338 -16.58 14.38 15.91
CA GLY A 338 -17.02 15.52 15.10
C GLY A 338 -17.74 15.12 13.81
N ASP A 339 -17.89 16.05 12.87
CA ASP A 339 -18.51 15.77 11.56
C ASP A 339 -17.65 14.85 10.67
N GLN A 340 -16.36 14.77 10.93
CA GLN A 340 -15.38 13.97 10.17
C GLN A 340 -15.36 12.49 10.55
N GLY A 341 -15.85 12.10 11.73
CA GLY A 341 -15.96 10.70 12.15
C GLY A 341 -17.39 10.13 12.12
N ARG A 342 -18.36 10.86 11.56
CA ARG A 342 -19.74 10.35 11.37
C ARG A 342 -19.85 9.20 10.36
N SER A 343 -18.80 8.92 9.58
CA SER A 343 -18.74 7.70 8.75
C SER A 343 -18.59 6.41 9.57
N HIS A 344 -18.44 6.49 10.90
CA HIS A 344 -18.31 5.32 11.79
C HIS A 344 -19.59 4.99 12.56
N LEU A 345 -20.67 5.75 12.34
CA LEU A 345 -21.94 5.61 13.05
C LEU A 345 -23.11 5.21 12.12
N ARG A 346 -22.83 4.69 10.92
CA ARG A 346 -23.83 4.09 10.04
C ARG A 346 -23.40 2.72 9.55
#